data_AF-A0A7W2RY71-F1
#
_entry.id   AF-A0A7W2RY71-F1
#
_cell.length_a   1.000
_cell.length_b   1.000
_cell.length_c   1.000
_cell.angle_alpha   90.00
_cell.angle_beta   90.00
_cell.angle_gamma   90.00
#
_symmetry.space_group_name_H-M   'P 1'
#
loop_
_entity.id
_entity.type
_entity.pdbx_description
1 polymer ?
#
loop_
_entity_poly.entity_id
_entity_poly.type
_entity_poly.pdbx_seq_one_letter_code
_entity_poly.pdbx_strand_id
1 'polypeptide(L)'
;MRWLLLVLMILFSHQAAAAFDKCIGVYVGRISIHHQQGIDKVVLMSSSSDTSGSYWVLFTGWDPEAKKEALSVLMAAKASNHKVDIYTKAQGRCSIGSPGQVFTEIHLSTNP
;
A
#
# COMPACT_ATOMS: atom_id res chain seq x y z
N MET A 1 -32.13 10.67 30.64
CA MET A 1 -31.07 9.63 30.65
C MET A 1 -30.99 8.79 29.37
N ARG A 2 -32.11 8.39 28.75
CA ARG A 2 -32.09 7.49 27.57
C ARG A 2 -31.37 8.04 26.33
N TRP A 3 -31.42 9.36 26.10
CA TRP A 3 -30.74 10.03 24.99
C TRP A 3 -29.23 10.20 25.20
N LEU A 4 -28.78 10.25 26.46
CA LEU A 4 -27.37 10.42 26.81
C LEU A 4 -26.54 9.18 26.44
N LEU A 5 -27.14 7.99 26.55
CA LEU A 5 -26.55 6.72 26.13
C LEU A 5 -26.37 6.61 24.61
N LEU A 6 -27.29 7.19 23.83
CA LEU A 6 -27.21 7.21 22.36
C LEU A 6 -26.09 8.15 21.86
N VAL A 7 -25.94 9.32 22.49
CA VAL A 7 -24.85 10.25 22.16
C VAL A 7 -23.49 9.66 22.54
N LEU A 8 -23.41 8.92 23.65
CA LEU A 8 -22.18 8.25 24.06
C LEU A 8 -21.75 7.15 23.08
N MET A 9 -22.69 6.39 22.50
CA MET A 9 -22.35 5.35 21.51
C MET A 9 -21.79 5.90 20.18
N ILE A 10 -22.21 7.10 19.77
CA ILE A 10 -21.72 7.72 18.53
C ILE A 10 -20.26 8.21 18.68
N LEU A 11 -19.83 8.54 19.91
CA LEU A 11 -18.46 8.97 20.18
C LEU A 11 -17.45 7.82 20.19
N PHE A 12 -17.92 6.56 20.25
CA PHE A 12 -17.06 5.37 20.25
C PHE A 12 -16.95 4.68 18.89
N SER A 13 -17.49 5.24 17.81
CA SER A 13 -17.18 4.78 16.45
C SER A 13 -15.73 5.14 16.10
N HIS A 14 -14.78 4.43 16.71
CA HIS A 14 -13.38 4.42 16.32
C HIS A 14 -13.35 4.02 14.85
N GLN A 15 -12.75 4.89 14.02
CA GLN A 15 -12.44 4.55 12.64
C GLN A 15 -11.49 3.35 12.67
N ALA A 16 -12.03 2.16 12.43
CA ALA A 16 -11.24 0.97 12.22
C ALA A 16 -10.54 1.09 10.86
N ALA A 17 -9.50 1.92 10.79
CA ALA A 17 -8.51 1.85 9.74
C ALA A 17 -7.59 0.68 10.10
N ALA A 18 -8.06 -0.54 9.87
CA ALA A 18 -7.19 -1.72 9.92
C ALA A 18 -6.25 -1.61 8.71
N ALA A 19 -5.19 -0.82 8.85
CA ALA A 19 -4.16 -0.71 7.84
C ALA A 19 -3.55 -2.10 7.66
N PHE A 20 -3.71 -2.63 6.46
CA PHE A 20 -3.24 -3.93 6.07
C PHE A 20 -1.71 -3.96 6.11
N ASP A 21 -1.12 -4.96 6.77
CA ASP A 21 0.32 -5.04 7.05
C ASP A 21 1.01 -6.29 6.48
N LYS A 22 0.41 -6.94 5.48
CA LYS A 22 1.04 -8.07 4.78
C LYS A 22 1.77 -7.53 3.56
N CYS A 23 3.01 -7.93 3.32
CA CYS A 23 3.81 -7.47 2.18
C CYS A 23 3.96 -8.52 1.07
N ILE A 24 3.55 -9.77 1.31
CA ILE A 24 3.68 -10.87 0.35
C ILE A 24 2.30 -11.19 -0.25
N GLY A 25 2.26 -11.37 -1.56
CA GLY A 25 1.04 -11.71 -2.30
C GLY A 25 -0.04 -10.65 -2.14
N VAL A 26 0.31 -9.40 -2.44
CA VAL A 26 -0.57 -8.23 -2.33
C VAL A 26 -0.91 -7.67 -3.70
N TYR A 27 -1.99 -6.90 -3.80
CA TYR A 27 -2.41 -6.26 -5.05
C TYR A 27 -1.96 -4.81 -5.11
N VAL A 28 -1.69 -4.32 -6.33
CA VAL A 28 -1.38 -2.91 -6.57
C VAL A 28 -2.66 -2.09 -6.59
N GLY A 29 -2.86 -1.29 -5.53
CA GLY A 29 -3.96 -0.35 -5.40
C GLY A 29 -3.72 0.91 -6.23
N ARG A 30 -3.34 2.01 -5.58
CA ARG A 30 -3.16 3.30 -6.25
C ARG A 30 -1.69 3.54 -6.54
N ILE A 31 -1.38 4.05 -7.73
CA ILE A 31 -0.04 4.51 -8.11
C ILE A 31 -0.10 6.03 -8.23
N SER A 32 0.84 6.73 -7.58
CA SER A 32 1.00 8.18 -7.68
C SER A 32 2.28 8.48 -8.46
N ILE A 33 2.15 9.28 -9.52
CA ILE A 33 3.24 9.69 -10.40
C ILE A 33 3.33 11.21 -10.34
N HIS A 34 4.54 11.72 -10.10
CA HIS A 34 4.87 13.13 -10.15
C HIS A 34 5.55 13.46 -11.48
N HIS A 35 5.13 14.54 -12.14
CA HIS A 35 5.54 14.87 -13.52
C HIS A 35 7.05 15.03 -13.70
N GLN A 36 7.78 15.44 -12.66
CA GLN A 36 9.23 15.60 -12.69
C GLN A 36 10.02 14.41 -12.14
N GLN A 37 9.41 13.55 -11.33
CA GLN A 37 10.16 12.55 -10.54
C GLN A 37 9.76 11.10 -10.85
N GLY A 38 8.79 10.90 -11.76
CA GLY A 38 8.22 9.59 -12.04
C GLY A 38 7.35 9.09 -10.90
N ILE A 39 7.37 7.78 -10.65
CA ILE A 39 6.63 7.18 -9.54
C ILE A 39 7.11 7.74 -8.19
N ASP A 40 6.15 8.19 -7.38
CA ASP A 40 6.38 8.76 -6.05
C ASP A 40 6.08 7.72 -4.97
N LYS A 41 4.87 7.16 -5.02
CA LYS A 41 4.32 6.28 -3.97
C LYS A 41 3.19 5.40 -4.46
N VAL A 42 2.97 4.30 -3.74
CA VAL A 42 1.95 3.28 -4.06
C VAL A 42 1.17 2.89 -2.82
N VAL A 43 -0.13 2.64 -2.99
CA VAL A 43 -0.99 1.94 -2.01
C VAL A 43 -1.14 0.49 -2.48
N LEU A 44 -1.04 -0.44 -1.54
CA LEU A 44 -1.20 -1.88 -1.76
C LEU A 44 -2.51 -2.36 -1.13
N MET A 45 -3.05 -3.49 -1.59
CA MET A 45 -4.34 -4.01 -1.14
C MET A 45 -4.24 -5.51 -0.82
N SER A 46 -5.10 -5.99 0.07
CA SER A 46 -5.13 -7.42 0.43
C SER A 46 -5.79 -8.26 -0.64
N SER A 47 -6.84 -7.71 -1.26
CA SER A 47 -7.62 -8.27 -2.36
C SER A 47 -7.76 -7.24 -3.48
N SER A 48 -7.94 -7.72 -4.70
CA SER A 48 -8.22 -6.87 -5.86
C SER A 48 -9.55 -6.12 -5.78
N SER A 49 -10.47 -6.63 -4.97
CA SER A 49 -11.81 -6.05 -4.76
C SER A 49 -11.87 -5.03 -3.64
N ASP A 50 -10.77 -4.84 -2.89
CA ASP A 50 -10.78 -3.96 -1.73
C ASP A 50 -10.91 -2.48 -2.15
N THR A 51 -11.68 -1.72 -1.36
CA THR A 51 -11.87 -0.27 -1.55
C THR A 51 -10.86 0.56 -0.75
N SER A 52 -10.11 -0.09 0.15
CA SER A 52 -9.07 0.51 0.98
C SER A 52 -7.83 -0.37 0.97
N GLY A 53 -6.70 0.20 1.39
CA GLY A 53 -5.42 -0.49 1.32
C GLY A 53 -4.46 -0.06 2.41
N SER A 54 -3.18 -0.37 2.20
CA SER A 54 -2.08 0.05 3.04
C SER A 54 -1.96 1.57 3.12
N TYR A 55 -1.09 2.06 4.01
CA TYR A 55 -0.55 3.41 3.85
C TYR A 55 0.26 3.53 2.55
N TRP A 56 0.53 4.76 2.14
CA TRP A 56 1.43 5.04 1.03
C TRP A 56 2.84 4.53 1.35
N VAL A 57 3.37 3.70 0.46
CA VAL A 57 4.76 3.26 0.48
C VAL A 57 5.52 4.03 -0.59
N LEU A 58 6.66 4.57 -0.21
CA LEU A 58 7.41 5.60 -0.93
C LEU A 58 8.57 5.00 -1.72
N PHE A 59 8.97 5.68 -2.81
CA PHE A 59 10.18 5.38 -3.58
C PHE A 59 11.36 6.30 -3.21
N THR A 60 11.44 6.73 -1.95
CA THR A 60 12.49 7.63 -1.46
C THR A 60 13.87 6.98 -1.56
N GLY A 61 14.80 7.64 -2.27
CA GLY A 61 16.18 7.18 -2.44
C GLY A 61 16.38 6.16 -3.56
N TRP A 62 15.34 5.83 -4.33
CA TRP A 62 15.48 5.08 -5.57
C TRP A 62 16.00 5.99 -6.67
N ASP A 63 16.90 5.47 -7.51
CA ASP A 63 17.34 6.18 -8.70
C ASP A 63 16.22 6.27 -9.75
N PRO A 64 16.29 7.25 -10.67
CA PRO A 64 15.23 7.45 -11.65
C PRO A 64 14.98 6.27 -12.59
N GLU A 65 15.98 5.44 -12.88
CA GLU A 65 15.82 4.32 -13.81
C GLU A 65 15.15 3.13 -13.11
N ALA A 66 15.60 2.78 -11.91
CA ALA A 66 14.93 1.77 -11.07
C ALA A 66 13.47 2.15 -10.78
N LYS A 67 13.16 3.45 -10.63
CA LYS A 67 11.78 3.94 -10.52
C LYS A 67 10.94 3.63 -11.76
N LYS A 68 11.49 3.76 -12.97
CA LYS A 68 10.77 3.43 -14.21
C LYS A 68 10.55 1.93 -14.35
N GLU A 69 11.55 1.13 -14.02
CA GLU A 69 11.44 -0.33 -14.00
C GLU A 69 10.40 -0.81 -12.96
N ALA A 70 10.42 -0.24 -11.76
CA ALA A 70 9.41 -0.54 -10.75
C ALA A 70 8.00 -0.14 -11.23
N LEU A 71 7.85 1.02 -11.88
CA LEU A 71 6.58 1.45 -12.43
C LEU A 71 6.07 0.46 -13.49
N SER A 72 6.93 -0.04 -14.38
CA SER A 72 6.51 -0.99 -15.42
C SER A 72 6.03 -2.31 -14.82
N VAL A 73 6.73 -2.85 -13.82
CA VAL A 73 6.32 -4.05 -13.07
C VAL A 73 4.99 -3.84 -12.36
N LEU A 74 4.84 -2.73 -11.64
CA LEU A 74 3.62 -2.43 -10.88
C LEU A 74 2.42 -2.15 -11.77
N MET A 75 2.62 -1.47 -12.91
CA MET A 75 1.59 -1.26 -13.92
C MET A 75 1.13 -2.59 -14.52
N ALA A 76 2.08 -3.46 -14.89
CA ALA A 76 1.77 -4.78 -15.43
C ALA A 76 0.97 -5.60 -14.41
N ALA A 77 1.43 -5.67 -13.15
CA ALA A 77 0.73 -6.37 -12.08
C ALA A 77 -0.68 -5.81 -11.83
N LYS A 78 -0.83 -4.48 -11.82
CA LYS A 78 -2.14 -3.83 -11.65
C LYS A 78 -3.09 -4.18 -12.80
N ALA A 79 -2.63 -4.10 -14.03
CA ALA A 79 -3.45 -4.31 -15.22
C ALA A 79 -3.91 -5.78 -15.36
N SER A 80 -3.05 -6.73 -14.99
CA SER A 80 -3.37 -8.16 -15.02
C SER A 80 -4.06 -8.67 -13.76
N ASN A 81 -4.33 -7.80 -12.80
CA ASN A 81 -4.82 -8.17 -11.48
C ASN A 81 -3.95 -9.23 -10.79
N HIS A 82 -2.63 -9.10 -10.93
CA HIS A 82 -1.64 -10.03 -10.42
C HIS A 82 -1.02 -9.53 -9.12
N LYS A 83 -0.59 -10.48 -8.30
CA LYS A 83 0.02 -10.20 -6.99
C LYS A 83 1.48 -9.78 -7.12
N VAL A 84 1.92 -8.98 -6.17
CA VAL A 84 3.32 -8.60 -5.98
C VAL A 84 3.75 -8.93 -4.55
N ASP A 85 5.04 -9.19 -4.40
CA ASP A 85 5.71 -9.27 -3.12
C ASP A 85 6.58 -8.03 -2.97
N ILE A 86 6.48 -7.35 -1.83
CA ILE A 86 7.21 -6.10 -1.59
C ILE A 86 7.99 -6.19 -0.30
N TYR A 87 9.04 -5.37 -0.23
CA TYR A 87 9.87 -5.24 0.95
C TYR A 87 10.11 -3.77 1.24
N THR A 88 10.14 -3.42 2.53
CA THR A 88 10.38 -2.05 2.98
C THR A 88 11.63 -1.95 3.83
N LYS A 89 12.06 -0.71 4.12
CA LYS A 89 13.16 -0.42 5.04
C LYS A 89 12.82 -0.68 6.52
N ALA A 90 11.60 -1.08 6.86
CA ALA A 90 11.22 -1.39 8.23
C ALA A 90 12.00 -2.58 8.79
N GLN A 91 12.09 -2.65 10.12
CA GLN A 91 12.55 -3.85 10.81
C GLN A 91 11.61 -5.02 10.44
N GLY A 92 12.19 -6.14 9.99
CA GLY A 92 11.42 -7.28 9.46
C GLY A 92 11.01 -7.14 7.99
N ARG A 93 11.45 -6.09 7.30
CA ARG A 93 11.24 -5.85 5.86
C ARG A 93 9.78 -5.68 5.43
N CYS A 94 8.87 -5.48 6.38
CA CYS A 94 7.45 -5.24 6.13
C CYS A 94 6.86 -4.38 7.25
N SER A 95 6.16 -3.29 6.88
CA SER A 95 5.40 -2.46 7.83
C SER A 95 4.42 -1.51 7.11
N ILE A 96 3.79 -1.97 6.01
CA ILE A 96 2.94 -1.11 5.17
C ILE A 96 1.61 -0.71 5.84
N GLY A 97 1.29 -1.33 6.98
CA GLY A 97 0.25 -0.90 7.90
C GLY A 97 0.61 0.37 8.69
N SER A 98 1.82 0.91 8.52
CA SER A 98 2.26 2.18 9.13
C SER A 98 2.65 3.21 8.07
N PRO A 99 2.51 4.52 8.34
CA PRO A 99 2.92 5.57 7.40
C PRO A 99 4.45 5.65 7.25
N GLY A 100 4.90 6.29 6.16
CA GLY A 100 6.31 6.66 5.97
C GLY A 100 7.23 5.51 5.52
N GLN A 101 6.66 4.37 5.13
CA GLN A 101 7.46 3.25 4.64
C GLN A 101 8.08 3.53 3.28
N VAL A 102 9.27 2.98 3.07
CA VAL A 102 10.03 3.13 1.83
C VAL A 102 10.31 1.75 1.26
N PHE A 103 10.04 1.53 -0.03
CA PHE A 103 10.37 0.28 -0.71
C PHE A 103 11.89 0.05 -0.73
N THR A 104 12.27 -1.22 -0.65
CA THR A 104 13.62 -1.69 -0.95
C THR A 104 13.62 -2.61 -2.16
N GLU A 105 12.59 -3.46 -2.30
CA GLU A 105 12.48 -4.46 -3.36
C GLU A 105 11.00 -4.67 -3.72
N ILE A 106 10.73 -4.98 -4.99
CA ILE A 106 9.39 -5.30 -5.52
C ILE A 106 9.54 -6.48 -6.48
N HIS A 107 8.81 -7.56 -6.24
CA HIS A 107 8.80 -8.76 -7.06
C HIS A 107 7.39 -9.01 -7.59
N LEU A 108 7.29 -9.46 -8.84
CA LEU A 108 6.06 -10.05 -9.35
C LEU A 108 5.93 -11.46 -8.75
N SER A 109 4.83 -11.76 -8.04
CA SER A 109 4.67 -13.05 -7.37
C SER A 109 4.58 -14.18 -8.40
N THR A 110 5.19 -15.34 -8.14
CA THR A 110 5.21 -16.48 -9.09
C THR A 110 3.98 -17.39 -9.02
N ASN A 111 3.03 -17.15 -8.12
CA ASN A 111 1.77 -17.89 -8.01
C ASN A 111 0.56 -16.95 -7.85
N PRO A 112 -0.50 -17.07 -8.66
CA PRO A 112 -1.72 -16.26 -8.58
C PRO A 112 -2.56 -16.54 -7.31
#